data_AF-A0A543IWS2-F1
#
_entry.id   AF-A0A543IWS2-F1
#
_cell.length_a   1.000
_cell.length_b   1.000
_cell.length_c   1.000
_cell.angle_alpha   90.00
_cell.angle_beta   90.00
_cell.angle_gamma   90.00
#
_symmetry.space_group_name_H-M   'P 1'
#
loop_
_entity.id
_entity.type
_entity.pdbx_description
1 polymer ?
#
loop_
_entity_poly.entity_id
_entity_poly.type
_entity_poly.pdbx_seq_one_letter_code
_entity_poly.pdbx_strand_id
1 'polypeptide(L)'
;MADNEFGRELRRLRVAKKMSLADLSARINFDKGYISKIENGRPPTLNFAERCDVVLGANGRLIDLAQARLRPSRGRRSADKGPGAGIPAALDDALASNAAVLAADGDVYQASRTVAKALRRLGQVFPPTQVLWQAAAHAEALKRLAVPDDPAGARVLLLAAWCAEYAGWMAQEAGHPDEAQRWIAEAAALASQAGDRDIPAHTFVRRAELALYRNDAQQVVELARQAQAKPGTSPRIRALAAQREAQGHALLGDRYACEHALDRAEALLADPGSANGRPGELVVGSSTVRDLGAAIAGWCYHDLGLPGRSVDLLEQVVEGIPEWAKRARGRFAARLALAHLRAGNLDQACLVGYDVLHLLRFTHSATTFGEVRKLARALEKTGHRPARTLHKELSAALRHAPTPH
;
A
#
# COMPACT_ATOMS: atom_id res chain seq x y z
N MET A 1 12.62 33.07 -30.90
CA MET A 1 13.81 33.67 -30.26
C MET A 1 13.57 33.80 -28.76
N ALA A 2 13.56 32.66 -28.05
CA ALA A 2 13.13 32.60 -26.66
C ALA A 2 14.28 32.91 -25.70
N ASP A 3 14.04 33.93 -24.87
CA ASP A 3 14.43 33.98 -23.46
C ASP A 3 15.94 34.01 -23.12
N ASN A 4 16.67 35.01 -23.62
CA ASN A 4 18.02 35.34 -23.12
C ASN A 4 17.99 36.48 -22.08
N GLU A 5 17.07 36.39 -21.11
CA GLU A 5 16.98 37.40 -20.05
C GLU A 5 18.23 37.42 -19.16
N PHE A 6 18.75 36.24 -18.81
CA PHE A 6 20.00 36.11 -18.05
C PHE A 6 21.19 36.80 -18.72
N GLY A 7 21.46 36.52 -20.00
CA GLY A 7 22.62 37.07 -20.71
C GLY A 7 22.55 38.59 -20.87
N ARG A 8 21.35 39.15 -21.06
CA ARG A 8 21.13 40.60 -21.12
C ARG A 8 21.36 41.26 -19.77
N GLU A 9 20.85 40.66 -18.69
CA GLU A 9 21.02 41.21 -17.35
C GLU A 9 22.48 41.13 -16.88
N LEU A 10 23.17 40.03 -17.19
CA LEU A 10 24.62 39.88 -16.96
C LEU A 10 25.41 40.99 -17.67
N ARG A 11 25.13 41.23 -18.95
CA ARG A 11 25.78 42.28 -19.74
C ARG A 11 25.50 43.68 -19.18
N ARG A 12 24.25 43.95 -18.78
CA ARG A 12 23.83 45.24 -18.19
C ARG A 12 24.59 45.53 -16.91
N LEU A 13 24.64 44.57 -15.98
CA LEU A 13 25.32 44.73 -14.69
C LEU A 13 26.84 44.87 -14.85
N ARG A 14 27.44 44.09 -15.74
CA ARG A 14 28.87 44.19 -16.06
C ARG A 14 29.24 45.58 -16.61
N VAL A 15 28.45 46.11 -17.55
CA VAL A 15 28.69 47.45 -18.13
C VAL A 15 28.44 48.56 -17.10
N ALA A 16 27.41 48.43 -16.24
CA ALA A 16 27.14 49.40 -15.18
C ALA A 16 28.30 49.52 -14.17
N LYS A 17 29.00 48.41 -13.91
CA LYS A 17 30.22 48.36 -13.08
C LYS A 17 31.49 48.76 -13.86
N LYS A 18 31.37 49.18 -15.12
CA LYS A 18 32.48 49.49 -16.05
C LYS A 18 33.50 48.35 -16.19
N MET A 19 33.05 47.11 -16.09
CA MET A 19 33.91 45.93 -16.19
C MET A 19 33.99 45.43 -17.64
N SER A 20 35.20 45.19 -18.13
CA SER A 20 35.38 44.46 -19.38
C SER A 20 35.07 42.96 -19.18
N LEU A 21 34.88 42.22 -20.28
CA LEU A 21 34.74 40.76 -20.21
C LEU A 21 36.00 40.10 -19.62
N ALA A 22 37.18 40.70 -19.81
CA ALA A 22 38.43 40.20 -19.24
C ALA A 22 38.48 40.44 -17.72
N ASP A 23 38.01 41.59 -17.24
CA ASP A 23 37.96 41.91 -15.82
C ASP A 23 36.99 40.99 -15.08
N LEU A 24 35.82 40.72 -15.68
CA LEU A 24 34.87 39.79 -15.09
C LEU A 24 35.44 38.37 -15.07
N SER A 25 36.02 37.92 -16.20
CA SER A 25 36.68 36.61 -16.34
C SER A 25 37.70 36.35 -15.24
N ALA A 26 38.58 37.32 -14.97
CA ALA A 26 39.60 37.22 -13.93
C ALA A 26 39.01 37.12 -12.51
N ARG A 27 37.86 37.76 -12.25
CA ARG A 27 37.23 37.80 -10.93
C ARG A 27 36.37 36.58 -10.60
N ILE A 28 35.74 35.95 -11.61
CA ILE A 28 34.89 34.77 -11.39
C ILE A 28 35.61 33.44 -11.71
N ASN A 29 36.82 33.52 -12.28
CA ASN A 29 37.65 32.41 -12.75
C ASN A 29 36.96 31.55 -13.83
N PHE A 30 36.37 32.21 -14.83
CA PHE A 30 35.78 31.59 -16.02
C PHE A 30 36.34 32.20 -17.29
N ASP A 31 36.45 31.41 -18.35
CA ASP A 31 36.97 31.86 -19.65
C ASP A 31 36.14 33.00 -20.27
N LYS A 32 36.84 33.99 -20.84
CA LYS A 32 36.23 35.16 -21.50
C LYS A 32 35.27 34.77 -22.62
N GLY A 33 35.62 33.75 -23.41
CA GLY A 33 34.79 33.21 -24.48
C GLY A 33 33.54 32.51 -23.96
N TYR A 34 33.60 31.90 -22.78
CA TYR A 34 32.42 31.32 -22.12
C TYR A 34 31.44 32.40 -21.66
N ILE A 35 31.92 33.49 -21.05
CA ILE A 35 31.09 34.63 -20.64
C ILE A 35 30.41 35.28 -21.86
N SER A 36 31.17 35.49 -22.95
CA SER A 36 30.61 36.03 -24.20
C SER A 36 29.51 35.15 -24.77
N LYS A 37 29.69 33.82 -24.78
CA LYS A 37 28.65 32.88 -25.24
C LYS A 37 27.38 32.97 -24.38
N ILE A 38 27.52 33.19 -23.07
CA ILE A 38 26.37 33.34 -22.16
C ILE A 38 25.63 34.66 -22.40
N GLU A 39 26.34 35.79 -22.54
CA GLU A 39 25.70 37.06 -22.88
C GLU A 39 24.92 36.99 -24.20
N ASN A 40 25.38 36.14 -25.12
CA ASN A 40 24.77 35.93 -26.43
C ASN A 40 23.76 34.76 -26.50
N GLY A 41 23.38 34.17 -25.37
CA GLY A 41 22.23 33.25 -25.30
C GLY A 41 22.54 31.80 -24.96
N ARG A 42 23.80 31.46 -24.66
CA ARG A 42 24.12 30.17 -24.03
C ARG A 42 23.60 30.15 -22.59
N PRO A 43 22.92 29.08 -22.15
CA PRO A 43 22.47 28.99 -20.77
C PRO A 43 23.66 28.93 -19.80
N PRO A 44 23.62 29.68 -18.68
CA PRO A 44 24.62 29.59 -17.62
C PRO A 44 24.44 28.33 -16.77
N THR A 45 25.49 27.91 -16.07
CA THR A 45 25.36 26.99 -14.93
C THR A 45 25.01 27.78 -13.66
N LEU A 46 24.41 27.12 -12.65
CA LEU A 46 24.04 27.78 -11.40
C LEU A 46 25.27 28.34 -10.66
N ASN A 47 26.37 27.57 -10.58
CA ASN A 47 27.65 28.03 -10.01
C ASN A 47 28.21 29.26 -10.74
N PHE A 48 28.04 29.34 -12.07
CA PHE A 48 28.42 30.54 -12.83
C PHE A 48 27.56 31.74 -12.44
N ALA A 49 26.24 31.55 -12.31
CA ALA A 49 25.31 32.61 -11.92
C ALA A 49 25.58 33.14 -10.51
N GLU A 50 25.82 32.27 -9.53
CA GLU A 50 26.16 32.64 -8.14
C GLU A 50 27.42 33.50 -8.06
N ARG A 51 28.49 33.10 -8.77
CA ARG A 51 29.74 33.87 -8.79
C ARG A 51 29.57 35.23 -9.46
N CYS A 52 28.79 35.30 -10.53
CA CYS A 52 28.47 36.57 -11.18
C CYS A 52 27.62 37.46 -10.27
N ASP A 53 26.66 36.89 -9.53
CA ASP A 53 25.78 37.62 -8.62
C ASP A 53 26.58 38.29 -7.50
N VAL A 54 27.52 37.57 -6.90
CA VAL A 54 28.42 38.10 -5.86
C VAL A 54 29.32 39.20 -6.41
N VAL A 55 30.00 38.96 -7.55
CA VAL A 55 30.97 39.92 -8.10
C VAL A 55 30.30 41.19 -8.63
N LEU A 56 29.11 41.07 -9.19
CA LEU A 56 28.36 42.19 -9.76
C LEU A 56 27.41 42.85 -8.75
N GLY A 57 27.18 42.23 -7.59
CA GLY A 57 26.28 42.71 -6.53
C GLY A 57 24.81 42.68 -6.97
N ALA A 58 24.37 41.57 -7.55
CA ALA A 58 23.04 41.45 -8.15
C ALA A 58 21.94 41.01 -7.16
N ASN A 59 22.30 40.79 -5.89
CA ASN A 59 21.38 40.47 -4.78
C ASN A 59 20.43 39.30 -5.08
N GLY A 60 20.97 38.22 -5.66
CA GLY A 60 20.24 37.00 -6.00
C GLY A 60 19.55 37.04 -7.37
N ARG A 61 19.50 38.18 -8.04
CA ARG A 61 18.78 38.33 -9.32
C ARG A 61 19.33 37.46 -10.45
N LEU A 62 20.65 37.27 -10.53
CA LEU A 62 21.24 36.40 -11.55
C LEU A 62 20.99 34.93 -11.21
N ILE A 63 21.00 34.57 -9.92
CA ILE A 63 20.66 33.23 -9.45
C ILE A 63 19.20 32.91 -9.78
N ASP A 64 18.28 33.83 -9.50
CA ASP A 64 16.85 33.68 -9.80
C ASP A 64 16.60 33.51 -11.30
N LEU A 65 17.28 34.28 -12.15
CA LEU A 65 17.16 34.15 -13.61
C LEU A 65 17.73 32.82 -14.14
N ALA A 66 18.81 32.31 -13.54
CA ALA A 66 19.35 31.01 -13.89
C ALA A 66 18.42 29.87 -13.45
N GLN A 67 17.80 29.99 -12.27
CA GLN A 67 16.84 29.02 -11.74
C GLN A 67 15.48 29.07 -12.43
N ALA A 68 14.99 30.26 -12.81
CA ALA A 68 13.75 30.45 -13.55
C ALA A 68 13.77 29.71 -14.90
N ARG A 69 14.95 29.59 -15.50
CA ARG A 69 15.18 28.81 -16.73
C ARG A 69 15.22 27.29 -16.50
N LEU A 70 15.58 26.85 -15.29
CA LEU A 70 15.52 25.45 -14.86
C LEU A 70 14.11 25.02 -14.42
N ARG A 71 13.22 25.99 -14.15
CA ARG A 71 11.81 25.73 -13.85
C ARG A 71 11.03 25.55 -15.16
N PRO A 72 10.23 24.49 -15.32
CA PRO A 72 9.35 24.37 -16.48
C PRO A 72 8.36 25.53 -16.49
N SER A 73 8.35 26.29 -17.58
CA SER A 73 7.61 27.54 -17.73
C SER A 73 6.09 27.30 -17.76
N ARG A 74 5.36 27.90 -16.80
CA ARG A 74 3.91 28.10 -16.91
C ARG A 74 3.65 29.15 -17.98
N GLY A 75 3.21 28.70 -19.16
CA GLY A 75 3.09 29.50 -20.37
C GLY A 75 2.10 30.67 -20.27
N ARG A 76 2.59 31.86 -20.66
CA ARG A 76 1.81 33.05 -20.98
C ARG A 76 1.24 32.87 -22.40
N ARG A 77 -0.09 32.97 -22.55
CA ARG A 77 -0.79 32.92 -23.85
C ARG A 77 -0.26 34.04 -24.77
N SER A 78 0.17 33.68 -25.98
CA SER A 78 0.18 34.59 -27.13
C SER A 78 -0.24 33.81 -28.37
N ALA A 79 -1.24 34.34 -29.05
CA ALA A 79 -1.71 33.87 -30.34
C ALA A 79 -0.65 34.20 -31.41
N ASP A 80 -0.22 33.21 -32.18
CA ASP A 80 0.17 33.39 -33.58
C ASP A 80 0.04 32.08 -34.35
N LYS A 81 -0.41 32.18 -35.60
CA LYS A 81 -0.84 31.09 -36.48
C LYS A 81 0.33 30.50 -37.27
N GLY A 82 0.44 29.18 -37.32
CA GLY A 82 1.26 28.43 -38.28
C GLY A 82 0.66 27.05 -38.58
N PRO A 83 0.75 26.51 -39.81
CA PRO A 83 0.11 25.26 -40.19
C PRO A 83 0.99 24.07 -39.75
N GLY A 84 0.78 23.65 -38.51
CA GLY A 84 1.33 22.44 -37.90
C GLY A 84 0.43 22.08 -36.72
N ALA A 85 -0.72 21.47 -37.01
CA ALA A 85 -1.74 21.15 -36.02
C ALA A 85 -1.35 19.91 -35.19
N GLY A 86 -1.44 20.05 -33.86
CA GLY A 86 -1.35 18.99 -32.85
C GLY A 86 -0.01 18.97 -32.13
N ILE A 87 0.12 19.08 -30.80
CA ILE A 87 -0.79 18.96 -29.65
C ILE A 87 -0.11 19.79 -28.52
N PRO A 88 -0.84 20.64 -27.78
CA PRO A 88 -0.85 20.47 -26.34
C PRO A 88 -2.30 20.31 -25.89
N ALA A 89 -2.79 19.07 -25.93
CA ALA A 89 -3.94 18.67 -25.15
C ALA A 89 -3.63 19.04 -23.70
N ALA A 90 -4.55 19.71 -22.99
CA ALA A 90 -4.40 19.87 -21.55
C ALA A 90 -4.16 18.47 -20.95
N LEU A 91 -3.44 18.37 -19.82
CA LEU A 91 -3.22 17.06 -19.18
C LEU A 91 -4.54 16.30 -19.00
N ASP A 92 -5.64 17.02 -18.73
CA ASP A 92 -7.00 16.49 -18.64
C ASP A 92 -7.52 15.92 -19.97
N ASP A 93 -7.28 16.60 -21.09
CA ASP A 93 -7.65 16.12 -22.43
C ASP A 93 -6.84 14.86 -22.81
N ALA A 94 -5.55 14.82 -22.46
CA ALA A 94 -4.70 13.65 -22.68
C ALA A 94 -5.12 12.47 -21.78
N LEU A 95 -5.47 12.74 -20.52
CA LEU A 95 -5.99 11.73 -19.59
C LEU A 95 -7.34 11.18 -20.06
N ALA A 96 -8.26 12.03 -20.53
CA ALA A 96 -9.54 11.62 -21.11
C ALA A 96 -9.34 10.75 -22.37
N SER A 97 -8.40 11.13 -23.24
CA SER A 97 -8.05 10.30 -24.41
C SER A 97 -7.43 8.96 -24.00
N ASN A 98 -6.56 8.94 -22.99
CA ASN A 98 -5.93 7.71 -22.48
C ASN A 98 -6.93 6.81 -21.73
N ALA A 99 -7.91 7.40 -21.05
CA ALA A 99 -8.99 6.70 -20.39
C ALA A 99 -9.83 5.91 -21.42
N ALA A 100 -10.15 6.55 -22.56
CA ALA A 100 -10.80 5.88 -23.68
C ALA A 100 -9.95 4.73 -24.27
N VAL A 101 -8.62 4.89 -24.34
CA VAL A 101 -7.71 3.81 -24.77
C VAL A 101 -7.70 2.66 -23.77
N LEU A 102 -7.55 2.90 -22.47
CA LEU A 102 -7.55 1.85 -21.45
C LEU A 102 -8.89 1.08 -21.40
N ALA A 103 -9.99 1.79 -21.65
CA ALA A 103 -11.33 1.24 -21.71
C ALA A 103 -11.53 0.37 -22.97
N ALA A 104 -11.09 0.84 -24.14
CA ALA A 104 -11.30 0.16 -25.42
C ALA A 104 -10.25 -0.92 -25.73
N ASP A 105 -9.01 -0.74 -25.27
CA ASP A 105 -7.88 -1.64 -25.53
C ASP A 105 -7.75 -2.68 -24.41
N GLY A 106 -8.11 -3.91 -24.76
CA GLY A 106 -8.01 -5.06 -23.88
C GLY A 106 -6.60 -5.28 -23.33
N ASP A 107 -5.55 -5.02 -24.12
CA ASP A 107 -4.17 -5.33 -23.76
C ASP A 107 -3.65 -4.37 -22.69
N VAL A 108 -3.98 -3.08 -22.78
CA VAL A 108 -3.59 -2.09 -21.77
C VAL A 108 -4.30 -2.37 -20.43
N TYR A 109 -5.59 -2.72 -20.46
CA TYR A 109 -6.30 -3.18 -19.25
C TYR A 109 -5.65 -4.44 -18.66
N GLN A 110 -5.26 -5.41 -19.50
CA GLN A 110 -4.56 -6.61 -19.06
C GLN A 110 -3.20 -6.31 -18.42
N ALA A 111 -2.46 -5.33 -18.95
CA ALA A 111 -1.21 -4.89 -18.38
C ALA A 111 -1.42 -4.31 -16.96
N SER A 112 -2.39 -3.40 -16.78
CA SER A 112 -2.71 -2.86 -15.46
C SER A 112 -3.20 -3.93 -14.48
N ARG A 113 -3.96 -4.92 -14.96
CA ARG A 113 -4.39 -6.07 -14.15
C ARG A 113 -3.22 -6.95 -13.71
N THR A 114 -2.22 -7.11 -14.58
CA THR A 114 -1.00 -7.86 -14.27
C THR A 114 -0.18 -7.15 -13.20
N VAL A 115 -0.09 -5.82 -13.25
CA VAL A 115 0.53 -5.02 -12.18
C VAL A 115 -0.18 -5.23 -10.84
N ALA A 116 -1.52 -5.17 -10.81
CA ALA A 116 -2.30 -5.42 -9.60
C ALA A 116 -2.03 -6.83 -9.00
N LYS A 117 -1.98 -7.87 -9.84
CA LYS A 117 -1.61 -9.23 -9.40
C LYS A 117 -0.18 -9.31 -8.86
N ALA A 118 0.76 -8.62 -9.50
CA ALA A 118 2.15 -8.56 -9.05
C ALA A 118 2.24 -7.90 -7.66
N LEU A 119 1.53 -6.79 -7.41
CA LEU A 119 1.47 -6.14 -6.11
C LEU A 119 0.95 -7.07 -5.01
N ARG A 120 -0.01 -7.95 -5.33
CA ARG A 120 -0.48 -9.00 -4.40
C ARG A 120 0.64 -9.93 -3.95
N ARG A 121 1.46 -10.37 -4.91
CA ARG A 121 2.60 -11.28 -4.67
C ARG A 121 3.72 -10.55 -3.92
N LEU A 122 4.06 -9.34 -4.34
CA LEU A 122 5.07 -8.50 -3.71
C LEU A 122 4.72 -8.20 -2.27
N GLY A 123 3.43 -7.93 -1.99
CA GLY A 123 2.97 -7.76 -0.63
C GLY A 123 3.44 -8.90 0.24
N GLN A 124 3.21 -10.16 -0.11
CA GLN A 124 3.54 -11.27 0.78
C GLN A 124 5.02 -11.42 1.17
N VAL A 125 5.95 -10.73 0.49
CA VAL A 125 7.40 -10.86 0.71
C VAL A 125 8.10 -9.56 1.13
N PHE A 126 7.58 -8.39 0.71
CA PHE A 126 8.22 -7.09 0.95
C PHE A 126 7.63 -6.37 2.19
N PRO A 127 8.37 -5.39 2.74
CA PRO A 127 7.83 -4.46 3.72
C PRO A 127 6.54 -3.79 3.21
N PRO A 128 5.49 -3.66 4.03
CA PRO A 128 4.17 -3.22 3.61
C PRO A 128 4.17 -1.77 3.11
N THR A 129 4.98 -0.88 3.70
CA THR A 129 5.09 0.52 3.27
C THR A 129 5.51 0.63 1.81
N GLN A 130 6.48 -0.16 1.36
CA GLN A 130 6.95 -0.13 -0.03
C GLN A 130 5.85 -0.53 -1.03
N VAL A 131 5.01 -1.49 -0.64
CA VAL A 131 3.92 -2.00 -1.50
C VAL A 131 2.70 -1.08 -1.42
N LEU A 132 2.45 -0.45 -0.26
CA LEU A 132 1.42 0.56 -0.06
C LEU A 132 1.57 1.71 -1.07
N TRP A 133 2.76 2.31 -1.19
CA TRP A 133 3.00 3.41 -2.13
C TRP A 133 2.66 3.03 -3.58
N GLN A 134 3.03 1.82 -3.99
CA GLN A 134 2.78 1.34 -5.35
C GLN A 134 1.29 1.04 -5.59
N ALA A 135 0.62 0.39 -4.63
CA ALA A 135 -0.80 0.10 -4.72
C ALA A 135 -1.66 1.38 -4.71
N ALA A 136 -1.32 2.33 -3.85
CA ALA A 136 -1.95 3.64 -3.77
C ALA A 136 -1.81 4.43 -5.09
N ALA A 137 -0.58 4.51 -5.62
CA ALA A 137 -0.32 5.20 -6.88
C ALA A 137 -1.07 4.55 -8.05
N HIS A 138 -1.11 3.22 -8.10
CA HIS A 138 -1.84 2.49 -9.15
C HIS A 138 -3.36 2.69 -9.05
N ALA A 139 -3.92 2.66 -7.83
CA ALA A 139 -5.33 2.95 -7.60
C ALA A 139 -5.71 4.36 -8.07
N GLU A 140 -4.93 5.38 -7.70
CA GLU A 140 -5.17 6.77 -8.10
C GLU A 140 -5.00 6.99 -9.61
N ALA A 141 -4.01 6.35 -10.23
CA ALA A 141 -3.83 6.40 -11.67
C ALA A 141 -5.03 5.80 -12.41
N LEU A 142 -5.50 4.63 -11.99
CA LEU A 142 -6.67 3.97 -12.59
C LEU A 142 -7.95 4.77 -12.37
N LYS A 143 -8.13 5.36 -11.19
CA LYS A 143 -9.28 6.24 -10.89
C LYS A 143 -9.35 7.43 -11.86
N ARG A 144 -8.22 8.07 -12.17
CA ARG A 144 -8.16 9.19 -13.13
C ARG A 144 -8.40 8.76 -14.58
N LEU A 145 -8.13 7.50 -14.89
CA LEU A 145 -8.33 6.91 -16.22
C LEU A 145 -9.70 6.24 -16.37
N ALA A 146 -10.56 6.28 -15.35
CA ALA A 146 -11.92 5.80 -15.47
C ALA A 146 -12.80 6.84 -16.17
N VAL A 147 -13.43 6.46 -17.28
CA VAL A 147 -14.47 7.27 -17.92
C VAL A 147 -15.81 7.00 -17.22
N PRO A 148 -16.52 8.01 -16.70
CA PRO A 148 -17.86 7.84 -16.13
C PRO A 148 -18.86 7.31 -17.17
N ASP A 149 -19.86 6.55 -16.71
CA ASP A 149 -21.01 6.07 -17.51
C ASP A 149 -20.68 5.16 -18.71
N ASP A 150 -19.44 4.67 -18.82
CA ASP A 150 -18.99 3.69 -19.80
C ASP A 150 -18.77 2.29 -19.15
N PRO A 151 -19.32 1.19 -19.71
CA PRO A 151 -19.07 -0.16 -19.20
C PRO A 151 -17.60 -0.55 -19.07
N ALA A 152 -16.74 -0.03 -19.96
CA ALA A 152 -15.31 -0.26 -19.84
C ALA A 152 -14.66 0.62 -18.76
N GLY A 153 -15.11 1.87 -18.60
CA GLY A 153 -14.85 2.71 -17.42
C GLY A 153 -15.20 2.03 -16.09
N ALA A 154 -16.35 1.35 -16.00
CA ALA A 154 -16.73 0.59 -14.80
C ALA A 154 -15.73 -0.52 -14.47
N ARG A 155 -15.19 -1.23 -15.47
CA ARG A 155 -14.14 -2.26 -15.26
C ARG A 155 -12.83 -1.65 -14.76
N VAL A 156 -12.47 -0.45 -15.20
CA VAL A 156 -11.28 0.28 -14.72
C VAL A 156 -11.50 0.74 -13.27
N LEU A 157 -12.68 1.26 -12.94
CA LEU A 157 -13.05 1.61 -11.56
C LEU A 157 -12.99 0.41 -10.62
N LEU A 158 -13.44 -0.78 -11.04
CA LEU A 158 -13.31 -1.99 -10.22
C LEU A 158 -11.85 -2.39 -9.99
N LEU A 159 -11.00 -2.23 -11.00
CA LEU A 159 -9.57 -2.48 -10.83
C LEU A 159 -8.94 -1.46 -9.87
N ALA A 160 -9.34 -0.18 -9.96
CA ALA A 160 -8.93 0.87 -9.03
C ALA A 160 -9.40 0.55 -7.59
N ALA A 161 -10.65 0.14 -7.43
CA ALA A 161 -11.23 -0.26 -6.15
C ALA A 161 -10.49 -1.44 -5.52
N TRP A 162 -10.14 -2.45 -6.31
CA TRP A 162 -9.33 -3.58 -5.85
C TRP A 162 -7.94 -3.13 -5.39
N CYS A 163 -7.29 -2.22 -6.14
CA CYS A 163 -5.98 -1.69 -5.74
C CYS A 163 -6.07 -0.84 -4.47
N ALA A 164 -7.14 -0.05 -4.31
CA ALA A 164 -7.42 0.71 -3.09
C ALA A 164 -7.68 -0.21 -1.89
N GLU A 165 -8.44 -1.29 -2.07
CA GLU A 165 -8.67 -2.30 -1.01
C GLU A 165 -7.34 -2.94 -0.57
N TYR A 166 -6.48 -3.25 -1.53
CA TYR A 166 -5.16 -3.82 -1.28
C TYR A 166 -4.20 -2.81 -0.63
N ALA A 167 -4.24 -1.54 -1.03
CA ALA A 167 -3.54 -0.44 -0.36
C ALA A 167 -4.00 -0.33 1.11
N GLY A 168 -5.30 -0.44 1.37
CA GLY A 168 -5.85 -0.47 2.72
C GLY A 168 -5.28 -1.62 3.56
N TRP A 169 -5.08 -2.81 2.97
CA TRP A 169 -4.37 -3.90 3.65
C TRP A 169 -2.92 -3.58 3.92
N MET A 170 -2.19 -3.00 2.97
CA MET A 170 -0.78 -2.65 3.19
C MET A 170 -0.63 -1.57 4.25
N ALA A 171 -1.53 -0.59 4.31
CA ALA A 171 -1.55 0.41 5.39
C ALA A 171 -1.78 -0.24 6.77
N GLN A 172 -2.72 -1.19 6.87
CA GLN A 172 -2.92 -1.98 8.08
C GLN A 172 -1.65 -2.76 8.47
N GLU A 173 -1.05 -3.46 7.51
CA GLU A 173 0.18 -4.24 7.73
C GLU A 173 1.38 -3.34 8.07
N ALA A 174 1.39 -2.08 7.65
CA ALA A 174 2.38 -1.08 8.03
C ALA A 174 2.14 -0.47 9.41
N GLY A 175 0.97 -0.69 10.02
CA GLY A 175 0.62 -0.09 11.31
C GLY A 175 0.00 1.31 11.20
N HIS A 176 -0.66 1.61 10.07
CA HIS A 176 -1.33 2.89 9.80
C HIS A 176 -2.85 2.68 9.69
N PRO A 177 -3.58 2.46 10.81
CA PRO A 177 -5.00 2.12 10.78
C PRO A 177 -5.89 3.23 10.19
N ASP A 178 -5.55 4.50 10.41
CA ASP A 178 -6.31 5.62 9.84
C ASP A 178 -6.16 5.69 8.32
N GLU A 179 -4.96 5.44 7.81
CA GLU A 179 -4.71 5.34 6.37
C GLU A 179 -5.43 4.12 5.77
N ALA A 180 -5.41 2.99 6.47
CA ALA A 180 -6.18 1.81 6.08
C ALA A 180 -7.68 2.13 5.97
N GLN A 181 -8.24 2.84 6.94
CA GLN A 181 -9.65 3.24 6.95
C GLN A 181 -9.99 4.17 5.78
N ARG A 182 -9.10 5.10 5.40
CA ARG A 182 -9.28 5.96 4.21
C ARG A 182 -9.31 5.14 2.93
N TRP A 183 -8.35 4.24 2.74
CA TRP A 183 -8.31 3.39 1.55
C TRP A 183 -9.48 2.40 1.47
N ILE A 184 -9.94 1.88 2.60
CA ILE A 184 -11.16 1.06 2.68
C ILE A 184 -12.38 1.87 2.22
N ALA A 185 -12.52 3.12 2.65
CA ALA A 185 -13.62 3.99 2.21
C ALA A 185 -13.53 4.32 0.71
N GLU A 186 -12.34 4.61 0.21
CA GLU A 186 -12.09 4.86 -1.21
C GLU A 186 -12.46 3.64 -2.07
N ALA A 187 -12.05 2.44 -1.66
CA ALA A 187 -12.41 1.20 -2.34
C ALA A 187 -13.93 0.99 -2.43
N ALA A 188 -14.66 1.27 -1.33
CA ALA A 188 -16.12 1.19 -1.32
C ALA A 188 -16.75 2.19 -2.30
N ALA A 189 -16.26 3.43 -2.34
CA ALA A 189 -16.78 4.47 -3.21
C ALA A 189 -16.58 4.11 -4.70
N LEU A 190 -15.35 3.71 -5.07
CA LEU A 190 -15.01 3.32 -6.44
C LEU A 190 -15.82 2.10 -6.91
N ALA A 191 -15.92 1.07 -6.08
CA ALA A 191 -16.67 -0.13 -6.42
C ALA A 191 -18.17 0.13 -6.54
N SER A 192 -18.73 0.97 -5.66
CA SER A 192 -20.15 1.35 -5.73
C SER A 192 -20.47 2.12 -7.02
N GLN A 193 -19.58 3.03 -7.43
CA GLN A 193 -19.70 3.74 -8.71
C GLN A 193 -19.67 2.80 -9.91
N ALA A 194 -18.90 1.71 -9.82
CA ALA A 194 -18.84 0.68 -10.85
C ALA A 194 -19.98 -0.35 -10.79
N GLY A 195 -20.95 -0.19 -9.88
CA GLY A 195 -22.08 -1.09 -9.72
C GLY A 195 -21.77 -2.42 -9.03
N ASP A 196 -20.60 -2.57 -8.42
CA ASP A 196 -20.24 -3.78 -7.67
C ASP A 196 -20.88 -3.80 -6.27
N ARG A 197 -21.22 -5.02 -5.82
CA ARG A 197 -21.88 -5.26 -4.53
C ARG A 197 -20.94 -5.92 -3.52
N ASP A 198 -19.88 -6.56 -3.99
CA ASP A 198 -19.03 -7.39 -3.15
C ASP A 198 -17.93 -6.60 -2.44
N ILE A 199 -17.21 -5.72 -3.13
CA ILE A 199 -16.19 -4.86 -2.52
C ILE A 199 -16.81 -3.94 -1.47
N PRO A 200 -17.93 -3.22 -1.72
CA PRO A 200 -18.57 -2.41 -0.69
C PRO A 200 -18.97 -3.23 0.54
N ALA A 201 -19.51 -4.44 0.36
CA ALA A 201 -19.81 -5.33 1.49
C ALA A 201 -18.53 -5.84 2.19
N HIS A 202 -17.48 -6.18 1.44
CA HIS A 202 -16.19 -6.61 1.96
C HIS A 202 -15.51 -5.53 2.80
N THR A 203 -15.75 -4.25 2.54
CA THR A 203 -15.17 -3.17 3.37
C THR A 203 -15.62 -3.25 4.83
N PHE A 204 -16.82 -3.77 5.12
CA PHE A 204 -17.25 -4.04 6.49
C PHE A 204 -16.45 -5.18 7.12
N VAL A 205 -16.12 -6.23 6.35
CA VAL A 205 -15.21 -7.31 6.77
C VAL A 205 -13.82 -6.75 7.10
N ARG A 206 -13.32 -5.81 6.28
CA ARG A 206 -12.03 -5.14 6.52
C ARG A 206 -12.04 -4.26 7.77
N ARG A 207 -13.10 -3.49 7.99
CA ARG A 207 -13.27 -2.69 9.22
C ARG A 207 -13.41 -3.58 10.46
N ALA A 208 -14.11 -4.71 10.35
CA ALA A 208 -14.20 -5.72 11.40
C ALA A 208 -12.80 -6.28 11.73
N GLU A 209 -11.96 -6.53 10.74
CA GLU A 209 -10.57 -6.94 10.98
C GLU A 209 -9.74 -5.86 11.70
N LEU A 210 -9.89 -4.57 11.36
CA LEU A 210 -9.25 -3.48 12.12
C LEU A 210 -9.76 -3.41 13.57
N ALA A 211 -11.05 -3.68 13.81
CA ALA A 211 -11.62 -3.77 15.16
C ALA A 211 -11.07 -5.00 15.92
N LEU A 212 -10.91 -6.14 15.25
CA LEU A 212 -10.33 -7.37 15.81
C LEU A 212 -8.92 -7.09 16.37
N TYR A 213 -8.09 -6.37 15.61
CA TYR A 213 -6.74 -6.00 16.05
C TYR A 213 -6.71 -5.01 17.22
N ARG A 214 -7.78 -4.23 17.40
CA ARG A 214 -8.00 -3.36 18.56
C ARG A 214 -8.67 -4.08 19.74
N ASN A 215 -8.96 -5.38 19.58
CA ASN A 215 -9.67 -6.21 20.55
C ASN A 215 -11.09 -5.72 20.88
N ASP A 216 -11.73 -5.01 19.94
CA ASP A 216 -13.10 -4.53 20.06
C ASP A 216 -14.07 -5.57 19.50
N ALA A 217 -14.36 -6.60 20.31
CA ALA A 217 -15.12 -7.76 19.90
C ALA A 217 -16.55 -7.41 19.47
N GLN A 218 -17.18 -6.43 20.12
CA GLN A 218 -18.55 -6.03 19.81
C GLN A 218 -18.63 -5.34 18.43
N GLN A 219 -17.69 -4.45 18.13
CA GLN A 219 -17.60 -3.83 16.81
C GLN A 219 -17.27 -4.85 15.70
N VAL A 220 -16.47 -5.88 16.00
CA VAL A 220 -16.22 -6.99 15.05
C VAL A 220 -17.53 -7.67 14.66
N VAL A 221 -18.33 -8.10 15.64
CA VAL A 221 -19.61 -8.78 15.40
C VAL A 221 -20.58 -7.88 14.65
N GLU A 222 -20.70 -6.61 15.05
CA GLU A 222 -21.63 -5.67 14.42
C GLU A 222 -21.29 -5.44 12.93
N LEU A 223 -20.03 -5.13 12.63
CA LEU A 223 -19.58 -4.90 11.25
C LEU A 223 -19.70 -6.16 10.39
N ALA A 224 -19.39 -7.34 10.95
CA ALA A 224 -19.57 -8.61 10.25
C ALA A 224 -21.04 -8.88 9.91
N ARG A 225 -21.97 -8.59 10.82
CA ARG A 225 -23.42 -8.70 10.55
C ARG A 225 -23.90 -7.68 9.52
N GLN A 226 -23.39 -6.45 9.56
CA GLN A 226 -23.68 -5.44 8.54
C GLN A 226 -23.26 -5.90 7.14
N ALA A 227 -22.09 -6.53 7.01
CA ALA A 227 -21.63 -7.11 5.75
C ALA A 227 -22.59 -8.21 5.24
N GLN A 228 -23.02 -9.11 6.13
CA GLN A 228 -23.92 -10.23 5.78
C GLN A 228 -25.32 -9.78 5.39
N ALA A 229 -25.78 -8.63 5.89
CA ALA A 229 -27.09 -8.05 5.63
C ALA A 229 -27.15 -7.22 4.34
N LYS A 230 -26.02 -6.99 3.66
CA LYS A 230 -26.00 -6.22 2.41
C LYS A 230 -26.73 -6.96 1.28
N PRO A 231 -27.73 -6.35 0.62
CA PRO A 231 -28.45 -7.00 -0.47
C PRO A 231 -27.55 -7.30 -1.67
N GLY A 232 -27.68 -8.50 -2.22
CA GLY A 232 -26.96 -8.91 -3.43
C GLY A 232 -25.46 -9.18 -3.26
N THR A 233 -24.98 -9.26 -2.01
CA THR A 233 -23.62 -9.71 -1.69
C THR A 233 -23.47 -11.21 -1.93
N SER A 234 -22.36 -11.61 -2.56
CA SER A 234 -22.10 -13.00 -2.90
C SER A 234 -21.93 -13.89 -1.65
N PRO A 235 -22.20 -15.21 -1.78
CA PRO A 235 -21.96 -16.18 -0.71
C PRO A 235 -20.53 -16.11 -0.16
N ARG A 236 -19.54 -15.90 -1.04
CA ARG A 236 -18.12 -15.77 -0.64
C ARG A 236 -17.90 -14.61 0.32
N ILE A 237 -18.40 -13.42 0.03
CA ILE A 237 -18.21 -12.25 0.92
C ILE A 237 -19.00 -12.44 2.22
N ARG A 238 -20.20 -13.03 2.17
CA ARG A 238 -20.95 -13.39 3.37
C ARG A 238 -20.21 -14.42 4.23
N ALA A 239 -19.49 -15.36 3.62
CA ALA A 239 -18.66 -16.32 4.34
C ALA A 239 -17.47 -15.64 5.03
N LEU A 240 -16.76 -14.74 4.35
CA LEU A 240 -15.67 -13.96 4.96
C LEU A 240 -16.18 -13.09 6.12
N ALA A 241 -17.42 -12.59 6.02
CA ALA A 241 -18.07 -11.87 7.10
C ALA A 241 -18.43 -12.79 8.27
N ALA A 242 -19.01 -13.97 8.03
CA ALA A 242 -19.31 -14.96 9.06
C ALA A 242 -18.03 -15.44 9.78
N GLN A 243 -16.90 -15.58 9.07
CA GLN A 243 -15.58 -15.83 9.66
C GLN A 243 -15.15 -14.72 10.63
N ARG A 244 -15.38 -13.44 10.28
CA ARG A 244 -15.10 -12.33 11.21
C ARG A 244 -16.06 -12.31 12.39
N GLU A 245 -17.33 -12.62 12.17
CA GLU A 245 -18.31 -12.77 13.26
C GLU A 245 -17.88 -13.85 14.25
N ALA A 246 -17.41 -15.01 13.75
CA ALA A 246 -16.87 -16.08 14.59
C ALA A 246 -15.71 -15.59 15.48
N GLN A 247 -14.77 -14.82 14.91
CA GLN A 247 -13.66 -14.28 15.70
C GLN A 247 -14.13 -13.25 16.74
N GLY A 248 -15.15 -12.45 16.42
CA GLY A 248 -15.78 -11.56 17.39
C GLY A 248 -16.39 -12.32 18.57
N HIS A 249 -17.14 -13.39 18.30
CA HIS A 249 -17.68 -14.27 19.34
C HIS A 249 -16.59 -15.00 20.14
N ALA A 250 -15.51 -15.43 19.48
CA ALA A 250 -14.36 -16.03 20.15
C ALA A 250 -13.70 -15.06 21.15
N LEU A 251 -13.53 -13.78 20.78
CA LEU A 251 -13.02 -12.75 21.69
C LEU A 251 -13.96 -12.48 22.88
N LEU A 252 -15.28 -12.66 22.70
CA LEU A 252 -16.27 -12.56 23.78
C LEU A 252 -16.32 -13.82 24.68
N GLY A 253 -15.62 -14.90 24.31
CA GLY A 253 -15.71 -16.19 25.00
C GLY A 253 -16.99 -16.99 24.67
N ASP A 254 -17.79 -16.55 23.70
CA ASP A 254 -19.02 -17.23 23.29
C ASP A 254 -18.69 -18.32 22.28
N ARG A 255 -18.37 -19.51 22.80
CA ARG A 255 -18.02 -20.66 21.98
C ARG A 255 -19.15 -21.08 21.04
N TYR A 256 -20.39 -21.10 21.53
CA TYR A 256 -21.53 -21.58 20.75
C TYR A 256 -21.78 -20.66 19.55
N ALA A 257 -21.84 -19.35 19.76
CA ALA A 257 -22.03 -18.40 18.68
C ALA A 257 -20.83 -18.38 17.71
N CYS A 258 -19.61 -18.60 18.22
CA CYS A 258 -18.42 -18.75 17.40
C CYS A 258 -18.52 -19.96 16.46
N GLU A 259 -18.76 -21.16 17.00
CA GLU A 259 -18.87 -22.41 16.21
C GLU A 259 -20.02 -22.30 15.20
N HIS A 260 -21.18 -21.77 15.60
CA HIS A 260 -22.29 -21.51 14.68
C HIS A 260 -21.94 -20.57 13.52
N ALA A 261 -21.12 -19.54 13.76
CA ALA A 261 -20.67 -18.62 12.72
C ALA A 261 -19.62 -19.27 11.80
N LEU A 262 -18.77 -20.16 12.31
CA LEU A 262 -17.86 -20.97 11.51
C LEU A 262 -18.63 -21.92 10.58
N ASP A 263 -19.62 -22.64 11.10
CA ASP A 263 -20.46 -23.56 10.33
C ASP A 263 -21.23 -22.81 9.22
N ARG A 264 -21.76 -21.62 9.53
CA ARG A 264 -22.37 -20.74 8.51
C ARG A 264 -21.38 -20.36 7.42
N ALA A 265 -20.13 -20.03 7.77
CA ALA A 265 -19.12 -19.68 6.78
C ALA A 265 -18.78 -20.86 5.87
N GLU A 266 -18.67 -22.06 6.43
CA GLU A 266 -18.42 -23.29 5.65
C GLU A 266 -19.57 -23.59 4.68
N ALA A 267 -20.82 -23.52 5.17
CA ALA A 267 -21.99 -23.73 4.32
C ALA A 267 -22.06 -22.70 3.17
N LEU A 268 -21.71 -21.44 3.42
CA LEU A 268 -21.65 -20.40 2.39
C LEU A 268 -20.53 -20.62 1.37
N LEU A 269 -19.39 -21.18 1.78
CA LEU A 269 -18.27 -21.51 0.87
C LEU A 269 -18.54 -22.77 0.03
N ALA A 270 -19.37 -23.69 0.52
CA ALA A 270 -19.81 -24.87 -0.22
C ALA A 270 -20.83 -24.54 -1.33
N ASP A 271 -21.43 -23.34 -1.31
CA ASP A 271 -22.33 -22.88 -2.35
C ASP A 271 -21.58 -22.75 -3.70
N PRO A 272 -22.10 -23.32 -4.81
CA PRO A 272 -21.50 -23.17 -6.14
C PRO A 272 -21.31 -21.70 -6.57
N GLY A 273 -22.17 -20.80 -6.11
CA GLY A 273 -22.06 -19.35 -6.29
C GLY A 273 -20.96 -18.69 -5.45
N SER A 274 -20.29 -19.43 -4.58
CA SER A 274 -19.10 -19.01 -3.84
C SER A 274 -17.79 -19.28 -4.59
N ALA A 275 -17.84 -19.96 -5.75
CA ALA A 275 -16.66 -20.14 -6.58
C ALA A 275 -15.97 -18.78 -6.76
N ASN A 276 -14.65 -18.73 -6.54
CA ASN A 276 -13.85 -17.60 -6.98
C ASN A 276 -14.29 -17.33 -8.42
N GLY A 277 -14.62 -16.08 -8.74
CA GLY A 277 -15.03 -15.72 -10.09
C GLY A 277 -14.01 -16.23 -11.13
N ARG A 278 -14.34 -16.14 -12.42
CA ARG A 278 -13.67 -16.88 -13.51
C ARG A 278 -12.15 -16.96 -13.31
N PRO A 279 -11.50 -18.13 -13.54
CA PRO A 279 -10.07 -18.30 -13.31
C PRO A 279 -9.24 -17.11 -13.80
N GLY A 280 -8.54 -16.45 -12.87
CA GLY A 280 -7.75 -15.25 -13.14
C GLY A 280 -8.44 -13.91 -12.82
N GLU A 281 -9.66 -13.89 -12.28
CA GLU A 281 -10.28 -12.71 -11.70
C GLU A 281 -9.61 -12.26 -10.40
N LEU A 282 -9.64 -10.94 -10.15
CA LEU A 282 -9.10 -10.34 -8.95
C LEU A 282 -10.13 -10.41 -7.83
N VAL A 283 -10.00 -11.41 -6.96
CA VAL A 283 -10.86 -11.56 -5.78
C VAL A 283 -10.28 -10.81 -4.57
N VAL A 284 -11.14 -10.21 -3.75
CA VAL A 284 -10.76 -9.67 -2.43
C VAL A 284 -10.58 -10.81 -1.39
N GLY A 285 -9.89 -10.50 -0.29
CA GLY A 285 -9.57 -11.45 0.78
C GLY A 285 -8.25 -12.21 0.60
N SER A 286 -8.06 -13.32 1.33
CA SER A 286 -6.82 -14.11 1.23
C SER A 286 -6.73 -14.88 -0.10
N SER A 287 -5.51 -14.97 -0.65
CA SER A 287 -5.19 -15.80 -1.84
C SER A 287 -4.04 -16.78 -1.61
N THR A 288 -3.41 -16.75 -0.44
CA THR A 288 -2.22 -17.55 -0.11
C THR A 288 -2.47 -18.58 0.99
N VAL A 289 -3.62 -18.50 1.64
CA VAL A 289 -4.08 -19.49 2.63
C VAL A 289 -5.08 -20.39 1.93
N ARG A 290 -4.71 -21.66 1.71
CA ARG A 290 -5.55 -22.63 0.99
C ARG A 290 -6.85 -22.91 1.73
N ASP A 291 -6.74 -23.21 3.02
CA ASP A 291 -7.87 -23.40 3.91
C ASP A 291 -7.99 -22.22 4.88
N LEU A 292 -8.69 -21.17 4.44
CA LEU A 292 -8.97 -20.01 5.28
C LEU A 292 -9.94 -20.36 6.41
N GLY A 293 -10.83 -21.34 6.22
CA GLY A 293 -11.78 -21.77 7.25
C GLY A 293 -11.06 -22.34 8.47
N ALA A 294 -10.17 -23.31 8.26
CA ALA A 294 -9.32 -23.88 9.30
C ALA A 294 -8.43 -22.81 9.96
N ALA A 295 -7.88 -21.88 9.18
CA ALA A 295 -7.06 -20.79 9.71
C ALA A 295 -7.83 -19.88 10.69
N ILE A 296 -9.08 -19.56 10.37
CA ILE A 296 -9.96 -18.77 11.23
C ILE A 296 -10.44 -19.58 12.43
N ALA A 297 -10.85 -20.83 12.23
CA ALA A 297 -11.28 -21.71 13.31
C ALA A 297 -10.15 -21.94 14.34
N GLY A 298 -8.92 -22.21 13.88
CA GLY A 298 -7.75 -22.33 14.73
C GLY A 298 -7.42 -21.05 15.51
N TRP A 299 -7.66 -19.88 14.90
CA TRP A 299 -7.55 -18.59 15.57
C TRP A 299 -8.61 -18.42 16.66
N CYS A 300 -9.87 -18.76 16.35
CA CYS A 300 -10.98 -18.71 17.30
C CYS A 300 -10.76 -19.64 18.50
N TYR A 301 -10.34 -20.89 18.27
CA TYR A 301 -10.07 -21.83 19.36
C TYR A 301 -8.92 -21.39 20.26
N HIS A 302 -7.93 -20.66 19.72
CA HIS A 302 -6.92 -20.01 20.57
C HIS A 302 -7.55 -18.98 21.52
N ASP A 303 -8.39 -18.09 20.97
CA ASP A 303 -9.01 -17.00 21.73
C ASP A 303 -10.05 -17.55 22.75
N LEU A 304 -10.72 -18.65 22.44
CA LEU A 304 -11.62 -19.40 23.33
C LEU A 304 -10.91 -20.24 24.41
N GLY A 305 -9.58 -20.25 24.45
CA GLY A 305 -8.83 -21.03 25.44
C GLY A 305 -8.81 -22.54 25.20
N LEU A 306 -8.96 -22.97 23.93
CA LEU A 306 -8.88 -24.36 23.48
C LEU A 306 -7.60 -24.60 22.67
N PRO A 307 -6.41 -24.56 23.30
CA PRO A 307 -5.14 -24.49 22.57
C PRO A 307 -4.81 -25.76 21.78
N GLY A 308 -5.25 -26.95 22.21
CA GLY A 308 -5.05 -28.20 21.45
C GLY A 308 -5.71 -28.13 20.06
N ARG A 309 -7.01 -27.81 20.01
CA ARG A 309 -7.75 -27.64 18.74
C ARG A 309 -7.15 -26.53 17.86
N SER A 310 -6.60 -25.49 18.49
CA SER A 310 -5.92 -24.41 17.76
C SER A 310 -4.64 -24.91 17.10
N VAL A 311 -3.82 -25.69 17.81
CA VAL A 311 -2.59 -26.30 17.27
C VAL A 311 -2.92 -27.19 16.07
N ASP A 312 -3.84 -28.15 16.24
CA ASP A 312 -4.17 -29.14 15.20
C ASP A 312 -4.53 -28.48 13.86
N LEU A 313 -5.31 -27.40 13.90
CA LEU A 313 -5.71 -26.66 12.70
C LEU A 313 -4.60 -25.77 12.16
N LEU A 314 -3.89 -25.04 13.03
CA LEU A 314 -2.91 -24.06 12.59
C LEU A 314 -1.62 -24.69 12.06
N GLU A 315 -1.23 -25.89 12.52
CA GLU A 315 -0.12 -26.65 11.94
C GLU A 315 -0.36 -26.95 10.46
N GLN A 316 -1.53 -27.53 10.14
CA GLN A 316 -1.93 -27.84 8.77
C GLN A 316 -2.00 -26.58 7.89
N VAL A 317 -2.52 -25.49 8.45
CA VAL A 317 -2.60 -24.20 7.77
C VAL A 317 -1.20 -23.67 7.44
N VAL A 318 -0.27 -23.64 8.41
CA VAL A 318 1.08 -23.11 8.20
C VAL A 318 1.87 -23.98 7.22
N GLU A 319 1.76 -25.30 7.31
CA GLU A 319 2.36 -26.24 6.35
C GLU A 319 1.81 -25.99 4.94
N GLY A 320 0.51 -25.70 4.84
CA GLY A 320 -0.16 -25.48 3.56
C GLY A 320 0.02 -24.11 2.93
N ILE A 321 0.61 -23.12 3.62
CA ILE A 321 0.91 -21.81 3.04
C ILE A 321 2.21 -21.90 2.23
N PRO A 322 2.22 -21.49 0.94
CA PRO A 322 3.42 -21.52 0.11
C PRO A 322 4.62 -20.83 0.76
N GLU A 323 5.82 -21.39 0.59
CA GLU A 323 7.06 -20.88 1.20
C GLU A 323 7.32 -19.40 0.88
N TRP A 324 7.00 -18.98 -0.35
CA TRP A 324 7.16 -17.59 -0.78
C TRP A 324 6.19 -16.62 -0.08
N ALA A 325 5.08 -17.09 0.50
CA ALA A 325 4.06 -16.24 1.12
C ALA A 325 4.42 -15.86 2.57
N LYS A 326 5.59 -15.23 2.74
CA LYS A 326 6.23 -14.97 4.03
C LYS A 326 5.34 -14.26 5.05
N ARG A 327 4.53 -13.26 4.63
CA ARG A 327 3.64 -12.54 5.56
C ARG A 327 2.55 -13.44 6.12
N ALA A 328 1.86 -14.19 5.26
CA ALA A 328 0.84 -15.14 5.71
C ALA A 328 1.45 -16.19 6.64
N ARG A 329 2.61 -16.77 6.28
CA ARG A 329 3.34 -17.71 7.16
C ARG A 329 3.67 -17.08 8.50
N GLY A 330 4.23 -15.88 8.51
CA GLY A 330 4.63 -15.19 9.74
C GLY A 330 3.45 -14.95 10.68
N ARG A 331 2.32 -14.47 10.15
CA ARG A 331 1.10 -14.20 10.93
C ARG A 331 0.54 -15.48 11.57
N PHE A 332 0.35 -16.54 10.80
CA PHE A 332 -0.23 -17.79 11.33
C PHE A 332 0.76 -18.60 12.17
N ALA A 333 2.05 -18.58 11.85
CA ALA A 333 3.09 -19.22 12.68
C ALA A 333 3.22 -18.52 14.05
N ALA A 334 3.10 -17.19 14.11
CA ALA A 334 3.11 -16.47 15.39
C ALA A 334 1.93 -16.88 16.28
N ARG A 335 0.74 -17.05 15.69
CA ARG A 335 -0.44 -17.56 16.39
C ARG A 335 -0.28 -19.03 16.80
N LEU A 336 0.32 -19.87 15.94
CA LEU A 336 0.61 -21.27 16.25
C LEU A 336 1.61 -21.41 17.41
N ALA A 337 2.69 -20.62 17.44
CA ALA A 337 3.65 -20.61 18.54
C ALA A 337 2.96 -20.25 19.88
N LEU A 338 2.05 -19.27 19.85
CA LEU A 338 1.21 -18.92 21.01
C LEU A 338 0.28 -20.07 21.42
N ALA A 339 -0.30 -20.79 20.47
CA ALA A 339 -1.16 -21.94 20.74
C ALA A 339 -0.37 -23.09 21.39
N HIS A 340 0.80 -23.44 20.86
CA HIS A 340 1.71 -24.42 21.47
C HIS A 340 2.09 -24.04 22.89
N LEU A 341 2.44 -22.76 23.11
CA LEU A 341 2.78 -22.27 24.45
C LEU A 341 1.63 -22.46 25.43
N ARG A 342 0.39 -22.13 25.02
CA ARG A 342 -0.81 -22.33 25.85
C ARG A 342 -1.17 -23.80 26.05
N ALA A 343 -0.82 -24.67 25.10
CA ALA A 343 -0.99 -26.12 25.22
C ALA A 343 0.07 -26.78 26.13
N GLY A 344 1.13 -26.06 26.52
CA GLY A 344 2.26 -26.60 27.29
C GLY A 344 3.36 -27.21 26.43
N ASN A 345 3.26 -27.14 25.09
CA ASN A 345 4.23 -27.65 24.14
C ASN A 345 5.39 -26.66 23.97
N LEU A 346 6.17 -26.46 25.04
CA LEU A 346 7.17 -25.39 25.15
C LEU A 346 8.27 -25.47 24.09
N ASP A 347 8.79 -26.66 23.80
CA ASP A 347 9.82 -26.84 22.78
C ASP A 347 9.30 -26.48 21.39
N GLN A 348 8.10 -26.92 21.07
CA GLN A 348 7.47 -26.62 19.77
C GLN A 348 7.10 -25.14 19.65
N ALA A 349 6.62 -24.52 20.72
CA ALA A 349 6.43 -23.08 20.77
C ALA A 349 7.73 -22.32 20.48
N CYS A 350 8.87 -22.81 21.00
CA CYS A 350 10.17 -22.21 20.74
C CYS A 350 10.61 -22.38 19.28
N LEU A 351 10.49 -23.60 18.74
CA LEU A 351 10.84 -23.90 17.34
C LEU A 351 10.07 -23.01 16.37
N VAL A 352 8.74 -22.97 16.48
CA VAL A 352 7.90 -22.11 15.64
C VAL A 352 8.20 -20.62 15.89
N GLY A 353 8.51 -20.23 17.12
CA GLY A 353 8.89 -18.87 17.47
C GLY A 353 10.18 -18.39 16.76
N TYR A 354 11.16 -19.27 16.58
CA TYR A 354 12.37 -18.97 15.81
C TYR A 354 12.09 -18.80 14.31
N ASP A 355 11.19 -19.59 13.73
CA ASP A 355 10.74 -19.40 12.35
C ASP A 355 10.08 -18.03 12.16
N VAL A 356 9.26 -17.61 13.13
CA VAL A 356 8.62 -16.30 13.12
C VAL A 356 9.66 -15.16 13.17
N LEU A 357 10.69 -15.28 14.01
CA LEU A 357 11.81 -14.33 14.04
C LEU A 357 12.49 -14.18 12.68
N HIS A 358 12.73 -15.30 11.99
CA HIS A 358 13.30 -15.28 10.66
C HIS A 358 12.39 -14.55 9.64
N LEU A 359 11.07 -14.80 9.69
CA LEU A 359 10.09 -14.20 8.78
C LEU A 359 9.88 -12.69 9.01
N LEU A 360 10.02 -12.20 10.25
CA LEU A 360 9.92 -10.77 10.57
C LEU A 360 10.94 -9.91 9.81
N ARG A 361 12.14 -10.45 9.54
CA ARG A 361 13.24 -9.77 8.84
C ARG A 361 12.88 -9.35 7.41
N PHE A 362 11.90 -10.02 6.80
CA PHE A 362 11.49 -9.75 5.42
C PHE A 362 10.24 -8.87 5.34
N THR A 363 9.27 -9.16 6.20
CA THR A 363 7.90 -8.66 6.00
C THR A 363 7.60 -7.40 6.78
N HIS A 364 8.26 -7.17 7.92
CA HIS A 364 8.02 -6.00 8.78
C HIS A 364 6.52 -5.72 9.07
N SER A 365 5.72 -6.79 9.19
CA SER A 365 4.25 -6.72 9.34
C SER A 365 3.85 -6.37 10.77
N ALA A 366 3.15 -5.25 10.94
CA ALA A 366 2.62 -4.78 12.22
C ALA A 366 1.66 -5.80 12.85
N THR A 367 0.85 -6.50 12.04
CA THR A 367 -0.07 -7.53 12.55
C THR A 367 0.68 -8.73 13.11
N THR A 368 1.79 -9.13 12.48
CA THR A 368 2.67 -10.21 12.95
C THR A 368 3.41 -9.76 14.22
N PHE A 369 3.92 -8.53 14.25
CA PHE A 369 4.52 -7.94 15.45
C PHE A 369 3.52 -7.88 16.63
N GLY A 370 2.24 -7.67 16.37
CA GLY A 370 1.17 -7.74 17.37
C GLY A 370 1.12 -9.11 18.07
N GLU A 371 1.17 -10.20 17.30
CA GLU A 371 1.18 -11.56 17.83
C GLU A 371 2.50 -11.90 18.52
N VAL A 372 3.64 -11.46 17.96
CA VAL A 372 4.96 -11.63 18.58
C VAL A 372 5.06 -10.93 19.94
N ARG A 373 4.44 -9.76 20.10
CA ARG A 373 4.36 -9.08 21.39
C ARG A 373 3.58 -9.90 22.42
N LYS A 374 2.49 -10.56 22.02
CA LYS A 374 1.73 -11.48 22.89
C LYS A 374 2.59 -12.69 23.25
N LEU A 375 3.30 -13.28 22.27
CA LEU A 375 4.20 -14.43 22.49
C LEU A 375 5.32 -14.09 23.47
N ALA A 376 6.02 -12.97 23.26
CA ALA A 376 7.10 -12.54 24.13
C ALA A 376 6.62 -12.35 25.58
N ARG A 377 5.47 -11.70 25.79
CA ARG A 377 4.86 -11.53 27.13
C ARG A 377 4.48 -12.86 27.78
N ALA A 378 3.98 -13.82 27.00
CA ALA A 378 3.61 -15.13 27.52
C ALA A 378 4.85 -15.96 27.89
N LEU A 379 5.94 -15.88 27.11
CA LEU A 379 7.20 -16.57 27.37
C LEU A 379 7.93 -16.03 28.61
N GLU A 380 7.76 -14.74 28.95
CA GLU A 380 8.38 -14.10 30.12
C GLU A 380 8.09 -14.86 31.42
N LYS A 381 6.88 -15.42 31.53
CA LYS A 381 6.41 -16.12 32.74
C LYS A 381 6.88 -17.57 32.83
N THR A 382 7.69 -18.04 31.87
CA THR A 382 8.11 -19.45 31.79
C THR A 382 9.46 -19.69 32.48
N GLY A 383 9.59 -20.82 33.18
CA GLY A 383 10.88 -21.28 33.74
C GLY A 383 11.80 -21.97 32.72
N HIS A 384 11.32 -22.18 31.49
CA HIS A 384 11.98 -22.99 30.48
C HIS A 384 13.16 -22.25 29.83
N ARG A 385 14.36 -22.85 29.84
CA ARG A 385 15.59 -22.16 29.39
C ARG A 385 15.54 -21.75 27.91
N PRO A 386 15.17 -22.62 26.95
CA PRO A 386 14.95 -22.20 25.55
C PRO A 386 13.95 -21.05 25.39
N ALA A 387 12.84 -21.09 26.15
CA ALA A 387 11.81 -20.05 26.09
C ALA A 387 12.33 -18.68 26.56
N ARG A 388 13.19 -18.65 27.59
CA ARG A 388 13.86 -17.43 28.06
C ARG A 388 14.82 -16.86 27.03
N THR A 389 15.53 -17.70 26.28
CA THR A 389 16.40 -17.25 25.18
C THR A 389 15.57 -16.64 24.06
N LEU A 390 14.56 -17.35 23.59
CA LEU A 390 13.65 -16.87 22.56
C LEU A 390 12.96 -15.56 22.98
N HIS A 391 12.50 -15.45 24.23
CA HIS A 391 11.91 -14.20 24.76
C HIS A 391 12.86 -13.00 24.59
N LYS A 392 14.15 -13.15 24.86
CA LYS A 392 15.14 -12.07 24.69
C LYS A 392 15.29 -11.66 23.23
N GLU A 393 15.32 -12.62 22.31
CA GLU A 393 15.43 -12.36 20.88
C GLU A 393 14.17 -11.71 20.29
N LEU A 394 12.98 -12.21 20.65
CA LEU A 394 11.71 -11.58 20.28
C LEU A 394 11.61 -10.15 20.82
N SER A 395 12.02 -9.93 22.07
CA SER A 395 12.06 -8.60 22.68
C SER A 395 13.05 -7.67 21.98
N ALA A 396 14.16 -8.21 21.47
CA ALA A 396 15.10 -7.44 20.65
C ALA A 396 14.51 -7.05 19.31
N ALA A 397 13.88 -8.00 18.60
CA ALA A 397 13.21 -7.73 17.32
C ALA A 397 12.09 -6.69 17.47
N LEU A 398 11.34 -6.73 18.58
CA LEU A 398 10.24 -5.80 18.87
C LEU A 398 10.70 -4.34 19.01
N ARG A 399 11.98 -4.05 19.31
CA ARG A 399 12.51 -2.67 19.32
C ARG A 399 12.53 -2.03 17.94
N HIS A 400 12.49 -2.85 16.89
CA HIS A 400 12.43 -2.40 15.49
C HIS A 400 11.02 -2.53 14.91
N ALA A 401 10.01 -2.86 15.72
CA ALA A 401 8.64 -2.98 15.24
C ALA A 401 8.14 -1.64 14.66
N PRO A 402 7.30 -1.67 13.61
CA PRO A 402 6.60 -0.47 13.15
C PRO A 402 5.88 0.18 14.33
N THR A 403 6.12 1.48 14.54
CA THR A 403 5.39 2.25 15.54
C THR A 403 3.94 2.39 15.07
N PRO A 404 2.94 1.95 15.86
CA PRO A 404 1.57 2.38 15.60
C PRO A 404 1.53 3.90 15.76
N HIS A 405 1.10 4.60 14.72
CA HIS A 405 0.80 6.04 14.81
C HIS A 405 -0.57 6.24 15.45
#